data_AF-A0A0B4HZC6-F1
#
_entry.id   AF-A0A0B4HZC6-F1
#
_cell.length_a   1.000
_cell.length_b   1.000
_cell.length_c   1.000
_cell.angle_alpha   90.00
_cell.angle_beta   90.00
_cell.angle_gamma   90.00
#
_symmetry.space_group_name_H-M   'P 1'
#
loop_
_entity.id
_entity.type
_entity.pdbx_description
1 polymer ?
#
loop_
_entity_poly.entity_id
_entity_poly.type
_entity_poly.pdbx_seq_one_letter_code
_entity_poly.pdbx_strand_id
1 'polypeptide(L)'
;MRTRLRIHSPDPTPMETWLEQSGAVGLDGLEVADFPVTGRGVKARRRFKQGERILTIPSSLHWTVKHAQNDSLLGPALRSARPPLSVEDTLAVYILFVRSRESGYDGLRSHVERLPASYSSSIFFTDDELEVCAGASLYTITKQLQ
;
A
#
# COMPACT_ATOMS: atom_id res chain seq x y z
N MET A 1 -15.70 33.68 28.49
CA MET A 1 -14.50 33.24 27.73
C MET A 1 -14.71 31.80 27.28
N ARG A 2 -14.86 31.55 25.97
CA ARG A 2 -14.88 30.18 25.43
C ARG A 2 -13.46 29.79 25.08
N THR A 3 -12.87 28.92 25.89
CA THR A 3 -11.56 28.31 25.63
C THR A 3 -11.68 27.50 24.34
N ARG A 4 -11.01 27.94 23.26
CA ARG A 4 -10.85 27.12 22.05
C ARG A 4 -10.00 25.92 22.45
N LEU A 5 -10.60 24.74 22.49
CA LEU A 5 -9.86 23.48 22.42
C LEU A 5 -9.01 23.54 21.15
N ARG A 6 -7.70 23.72 21.30
CA ARG A 6 -6.75 23.46 20.22
C ARG A 6 -6.84 21.96 19.97
N ILE A 7 -7.56 21.58 18.94
CA ILE A 7 -7.52 20.21 18.41
C ILE A 7 -6.10 20.07 17.85
N HIS A 8 -5.25 19.36 18.57
CA HIS A 8 -3.91 19.04 18.12
C HIS A 8 -4.07 18.09 16.94
N SER A 9 -3.93 18.60 15.72
CA SER A 9 -3.77 17.73 14.56
C SER A 9 -2.47 16.95 14.75
N PRO A 10 -2.46 15.62 14.66
CA PRO A 10 -1.23 14.85 14.74
C PRO A 10 -0.26 15.31 13.65
N ASP A 11 1.03 15.32 13.97
CA ASP A 11 2.09 15.60 13.01
C ASP A 11 1.99 14.65 11.81
N PRO A 12 2.29 15.12 10.58
CA PRO A 12 2.22 14.30 9.38
C PRO A 12 3.16 13.10 9.51
N THR A 13 2.66 11.94 9.09
CA THR A 13 3.48 10.72 9.08
C THR A 13 4.59 10.83 8.03
N PRO A 14 5.71 10.06 8.17
CA PRO A 14 6.79 10.09 7.19
C PRO A 14 6.31 9.86 5.74
N MET A 15 5.30 9.02 5.56
CA MET A 15 4.67 8.78 4.26
C MET A 15 3.93 10.00 3.72
N GLU A 16 3.16 10.71 4.56
CA GLU A 16 2.45 11.92 4.15
C GLU A 16 3.44 13.04 3.79
N THR A 17 4.48 13.23 4.60
CA THR A 17 5.57 14.16 4.29
C THR A 17 6.26 13.82 2.97
N TRP A 18 6.57 12.54 2.74
CA TRP A 18 7.17 12.10 1.48
C TRP A 18 6.26 12.37 0.27
N LEU A 19 4.96 12.07 0.39
CA LEU A 19 3.99 12.32 -0.68
C LEU A 19 3.90 13.81 -1.01
N GLU A 20 3.79 14.69 -0.02
CA GLU A 20 3.74 16.15 -0.20
C GLU A 20 5.01 16.67 -0.88
N GLN A 21 6.19 16.30 -0.37
CA GLN A 21 7.48 16.68 -0.95
C GLN A 21 7.66 16.19 -2.38
N SER A 22 7.01 15.07 -2.72
CA SER A 22 7.07 14.47 -4.04
C SER A 22 6.03 15.03 -5.02
N GLY A 23 5.19 15.99 -4.61
CA GLY A 23 4.23 16.68 -5.46
C GLY A 23 2.80 16.13 -5.39
N ALA A 24 2.46 15.34 -4.38
CA ALA A 24 1.07 14.99 -4.11
C ALA A 24 0.26 16.21 -3.67
N VAL A 25 -1.01 16.27 -4.05
CA VAL A 25 -1.91 17.39 -3.75
C VAL A 25 -3.20 16.88 -3.14
N GLY A 26 -3.69 17.55 -2.09
CA GLY A 26 -4.99 17.28 -1.45
C GLY A 26 -4.93 16.45 -0.15
N LEU A 27 -3.74 16.19 0.39
CA LEU A 27 -3.56 15.46 1.64
C LEU A 27 -4.13 16.20 2.87
N ASP A 28 -4.14 17.52 2.86
CA ASP A 28 -4.70 18.39 3.91
C ASP A 28 -6.20 18.18 4.17
N GLY A 29 -6.94 17.81 3.11
CA GLY A 29 -8.36 17.48 3.17
C GLY A 29 -8.67 16.09 3.71
N LEU A 30 -7.65 15.27 3.99
CA LEU A 30 -7.76 13.85 4.26
C LEU A 30 -7.08 13.48 5.60
N GLU A 31 -7.52 12.36 6.16
CA GLU A 31 -6.98 11.77 7.37
C GLU A 31 -6.96 10.26 7.20
N VAL A 32 -5.82 9.63 7.51
CA VAL A 32 -5.77 8.17 7.63
C VAL A 32 -6.40 7.78 8.97
N ALA A 33 -7.43 6.92 8.92
CA ALA A 33 -8.17 6.48 10.10
C ALA A 33 -8.53 4.99 10.00
N ASP A 34 -8.70 4.34 11.14
CA ASP A 34 -9.20 2.97 11.20
C ASP A 34 -10.73 2.94 11.28
N PHE A 35 -11.32 2.08 10.46
CA PHE A 35 -12.76 1.85 10.42
C PHE A 35 -13.07 0.41 10.86
N PRO A 36 -14.11 0.18 11.68
CA PRO A 36 -14.39 -1.14 12.23
C PRO A 36 -14.59 -2.26 11.20
N VAL A 37 -15.12 -1.94 10.01
CA VAL A 37 -15.48 -2.95 9.00
C VAL A 37 -14.40 -3.12 7.95
N THR A 38 -13.82 -2.03 7.45
CA THR A 38 -12.88 -2.05 6.32
C THR A 38 -11.42 -2.02 6.75
N GLY A 39 -11.15 -1.81 8.04
CA GLY A 39 -9.80 -1.52 8.54
C GLY A 39 -9.36 -0.10 8.20
N ARG A 40 -8.05 0.10 8.03
CA ARG A 40 -7.46 1.41 7.75
C ARG A 40 -7.95 1.96 6.41
N GLY A 41 -8.38 3.21 6.41
CA GLY A 41 -8.86 3.91 5.22
C GLY A 41 -8.60 5.41 5.29
N VAL A 42 -9.30 6.14 4.42
CA VAL A 42 -9.17 7.60 4.31
C VAL A 42 -10.49 8.26 4.70
N LYS A 43 -10.41 9.18 5.66
CA LYS A 43 -11.52 9.99 6.16
C LYS A 43 -11.38 11.43 5.67
N ALA A 44 -12.50 12.04 5.31
CA ALA A 44 -12.54 13.45 4.93
C ALA A 44 -12.42 14.37 6.17
N ARG A 45 -11.50 15.34 6.13
CA ARG A 45 -11.38 16.42 7.13
C ARG A 45 -12.27 17.62 6.82
N ARG A 46 -12.76 17.71 5.59
CA ARG A 46 -13.66 18.75 5.11
C ARG A 46 -14.74 18.16 4.21
N ARG A 47 -15.73 18.97 3.88
CA ARG A 47 -16.73 18.61 2.88
C ARG A 47 -16.11 18.70 1.48
N PHE A 48 -16.37 17.70 0.65
CA PHE A 48 -16.03 17.68 -0.77
C PHE A 48 -17.30 17.80 -1.61
N LYS A 49 -17.19 18.40 -2.79
CA LYS A 49 -18.28 18.44 -3.77
C LYS A 49 -18.19 17.26 -4.73
N GLN A 50 -19.33 16.82 -5.26
CA GLN A 50 -19.32 15.85 -6.36
C GLN A 50 -18.52 16.40 -7.55
N GLY A 51 -17.64 15.57 -8.12
CA GLY A 51 -16.76 15.95 -9.23
C GLY A 51 -15.51 16.74 -8.82
N GLU A 52 -15.33 17.04 -7.53
CA GLU A 52 -14.12 17.68 -7.04
C GLU A 52 -12.92 16.71 -7.11
N ARG A 53 -11.76 17.21 -7.53
CA ARG A 53 -10.50 16.46 -7.46
C ARG A 53 -9.97 16.51 -6.03
N ILE A 54 -10.09 15.37 -5.33
CA ILE A 54 -9.78 15.25 -3.90
C ILE A 54 -8.30 14.98 -3.62
N LEU A 55 -7.66 14.15 -4.46
CA LEU A 55 -6.27 13.72 -4.30
C LEU A 55 -5.60 13.61 -5.67
N THR A 56 -4.36 14.04 -5.77
CA THR A 56 -3.49 13.80 -6.94
C THR A 56 -2.19 13.17 -6.45
N ILE A 57 -1.84 12.00 -7.00
CA ILE A 57 -0.57 11.32 -6.75
C ILE A 57 0.25 11.33 -8.04
N PRO A 58 1.48 11.88 -8.04
CA PRO A 58 2.36 11.82 -9.19
C PRO A 58 2.70 10.39 -9.58
N SER A 59 2.68 10.09 -10.88
CA SER A 59 2.97 8.74 -11.39
C SER A 59 4.39 8.26 -11.10
N SER A 60 5.32 9.18 -10.82
CA SER A 60 6.68 8.88 -10.37
C SER A 60 6.72 8.13 -9.03
N LEU A 61 5.64 8.18 -8.23
CA LEU A 61 5.54 7.51 -6.93
C LEU A 61 4.88 6.14 -7.00
N HIS A 62 4.39 5.75 -8.18
CA HIS A 62 3.71 4.46 -8.35
C HIS A 62 4.70 3.30 -8.37
N TRP A 63 4.27 2.16 -7.82
CA TRP A 63 4.93 0.87 -8.03
C TRP A 63 4.64 0.39 -9.45
N THR A 64 5.66 0.40 -10.31
CA THR A 64 5.53 -0.03 -11.70
C THR A 64 6.66 -0.97 -12.09
N VAL A 65 6.39 -1.88 -13.04
CA VAL A 65 7.42 -2.75 -13.63
C VAL A 65 8.56 -1.92 -14.22
N LYS A 66 8.24 -0.78 -14.86
CA LYS A 66 9.25 0.14 -15.39
C LYS A 66 10.18 0.67 -14.29
N HIS A 67 9.64 1.07 -13.14
CA HIS A 67 10.47 1.52 -12.00
C HIS A 67 11.30 0.37 -11.44
N ALA A 68 10.72 -0.81 -11.24
CA ALA A 68 11.44 -2.00 -10.77
C ALA A 68 12.61 -2.38 -11.70
N GLN A 69 12.35 -2.39 -13.02
CA GLN A 69 13.36 -2.70 -14.03
C GLN A 69 14.41 -1.60 -14.16
N ASN A 70 14.08 -0.34 -13.88
CA ASN A 70 15.05 0.76 -13.93
C ASN A 70 15.81 0.97 -12.62
N ASP A 71 15.42 0.27 -11.55
CA ASP A 71 16.17 0.28 -10.30
C ASP A 71 17.61 -0.18 -10.53
N SER A 72 18.57 0.55 -9.97
CA SER A 72 20.00 0.31 -10.23
C SER A 72 20.51 -0.98 -9.58
N LEU A 73 19.90 -1.44 -8.50
CA LEU A 73 20.30 -2.62 -7.74
C LEU A 73 19.47 -3.84 -8.13
N LEU A 74 18.15 -3.72 -8.14
CA LEU A 74 17.22 -4.81 -8.44
C LEU A 74 17.05 -5.05 -9.94
N GLY A 75 17.05 -3.98 -10.73
CA GLY A 75 16.76 -4.04 -12.16
C GLY A 75 17.62 -5.03 -12.96
N PRO A 76 18.95 -5.12 -12.76
CA PRO A 76 19.79 -6.11 -13.42
C PRO A 76 19.35 -7.56 -13.17
N ALA A 77 18.93 -7.89 -11.94
CA ALA A 77 18.46 -9.23 -11.61
C ALA A 77 17.12 -9.55 -12.29
N LEU A 78 16.16 -8.61 -12.25
CA LEU A 78 14.85 -8.76 -12.89
C LEU A 78 14.96 -8.96 -14.40
N ARG A 79 15.81 -8.17 -15.09
CA ARG A 79 16.00 -8.29 -16.55
C ARG A 79 16.69 -9.59 -16.97
N SER A 80 17.49 -10.16 -16.06
CA SER A 80 18.24 -11.39 -16.30
C SER A 80 17.46 -12.66 -15.99
N ALA A 81 16.29 -12.56 -15.35
CA ALA A 81 15.46 -13.71 -14.99
C ALA A 81 15.01 -14.51 -16.23
N ARG A 82 15.04 -15.84 -16.10
CA ARG A 82 14.63 -16.81 -17.12
C ARG A 82 13.85 -17.96 -16.44
N PRO A 83 12.55 -18.14 -16.75
CA PRO A 83 11.71 -17.27 -17.57
C PRO A 83 11.55 -15.86 -16.97
N PRO A 84 11.16 -14.84 -17.76
CA PRO A 84 10.80 -13.54 -17.21
C PRO A 84 9.69 -13.68 -16.16
N LEU A 85 9.77 -12.86 -15.11
CA LEU A 85 8.72 -12.79 -14.10
C LEU A 85 7.43 -12.22 -14.69
N SER A 86 6.30 -12.62 -14.13
CA SER A 86 5.02 -11.96 -14.39
C SER A 86 5.03 -10.51 -13.90
N VAL A 87 4.02 -9.74 -14.27
CA VAL A 87 3.87 -8.35 -13.78
C VAL A 87 3.70 -8.35 -12.26
N GLU A 88 2.86 -9.24 -11.76
CA GLU A 88 2.53 -9.41 -10.35
C GLU A 88 3.78 -9.81 -9.55
N ASP A 89 4.53 -10.82 -10.00
CA ASP A 89 5.76 -11.28 -9.34
C ASP A 89 6.83 -10.18 -9.34
N THR A 90 6.96 -9.43 -10.44
CA THR A 90 7.92 -8.32 -10.51
C THR A 90 7.60 -7.24 -9.48
N LEU A 91 6.32 -6.88 -9.32
CA LEU A 91 5.89 -5.89 -8.33
C LEU A 91 6.05 -6.42 -6.90
N ALA A 92 5.71 -7.68 -6.64
CA ALA A 92 5.88 -8.32 -5.35
C ALA A 92 7.36 -8.35 -4.94
N VAL A 93 8.25 -8.78 -5.85
CA VAL A 93 9.71 -8.77 -5.63
C VAL A 93 10.22 -7.36 -5.39
N TYR A 94 9.72 -6.35 -6.13
CA TYR A 94 10.15 -4.97 -5.92
C TYR A 94 9.75 -4.43 -4.53
N ILE A 95 8.52 -4.70 -4.07
CA ILE A 95 8.07 -4.33 -2.73
C ILE A 95 8.91 -5.05 -1.66
N LEU A 96 9.15 -6.35 -1.82
CA LEU A 96 9.97 -7.14 -0.89
C LEU A 96 11.42 -6.66 -0.85
N PHE A 97 11.98 -6.30 -2.01
CA PHE A 97 13.31 -5.71 -2.11
C PHE A 97 13.38 -4.39 -1.34
N VAL A 98 12.43 -3.47 -1.53
CA VAL A 98 12.40 -2.22 -0.77
C VAL A 98 12.20 -2.48 0.73
N ARG A 99 11.35 -3.44 1.10
CA ARG A 99 11.11 -3.84 2.50
C ARG A 99 12.36 -4.35 3.18
N SER A 100 13.25 -5.04 2.46
CA SER A 100 14.49 -5.60 3.03
C SER A 100 15.64 -4.59 3.13
N ARG A 101 15.47 -3.36 2.62
CA ARG A 101 16.50 -2.33 2.70
C ARG A 101 16.54 -1.69 4.08
N GLU A 102 17.74 -1.59 4.65
CA GLU A 102 17.99 -0.83 5.88
C GLU A 102 18.22 0.66 5.60
N SER A 103 18.68 1.01 4.39
CA SER A 103 19.01 2.36 3.96
C SER A 103 18.66 2.63 2.49
N GLY A 104 18.44 3.91 2.18
CA GLY A 104 17.92 4.35 0.89
C GLY A 104 16.45 4.02 0.72
N TYR A 105 15.84 4.48 -0.38
CA TYR A 105 14.42 4.26 -0.67
C TYR A 105 13.45 4.83 0.37
N ASP A 106 13.87 5.79 1.20
CA ASP A 106 13.14 6.23 2.40
C ASP A 106 11.66 6.55 2.16
N GLY A 107 11.36 7.23 1.04
CA GLY A 107 9.98 7.48 0.62
C GLY A 107 9.18 6.21 0.35
N LEU A 108 9.68 5.32 -0.51
CA LEU A 108 9.03 4.03 -0.80
C LEU A 108 8.95 3.14 0.44
N ARG A 109 9.97 3.15 1.30
CA ARG A 109 9.98 2.42 2.58
C ARG A 109 8.88 2.92 3.51
N SER A 110 8.71 4.24 3.63
CA SER A 110 7.63 4.81 4.44
C SER A 110 6.24 4.37 3.98
N HIS A 111 6.05 4.12 2.66
CA HIS A 111 4.82 3.52 2.14
C HIS A 111 4.73 2.02 2.47
N VAL A 112 5.81 1.25 2.26
CA VAL A 112 5.85 -0.19 2.56
C VAL A 112 5.58 -0.48 4.03
N GLU A 113 6.12 0.33 4.94
CA GLU A 113 5.89 0.23 6.39
C GLU A 113 4.41 0.42 6.77
N ARG A 114 3.64 1.09 5.92
CA ARG A 114 2.21 1.33 6.15
C ARG A 114 1.33 0.25 5.53
N LEU A 115 1.87 -0.66 4.70
CA LEU A 115 1.10 -1.79 4.17
C LEU A 115 0.63 -2.73 5.31
N PRO A 116 -0.54 -3.36 5.17
CA PRO A 116 -0.99 -4.37 6.13
C PRO A 116 0.03 -5.50 6.32
N ALA A 117 0.17 -5.97 7.55
CA ALA A 117 1.01 -7.13 7.87
C ALA A 117 0.38 -8.46 7.41
N SER A 118 -0.95 -8.49 7.31
CA SER A 118 -1.74 -9.62 6.82
C SER A 118 -2.94 -9.12 6.03
N TYR A 119 -3.52 -10.02 5.23
CA TYR A 119 -4.73 -9.79 4.46
C TYR A 119 -5.75 -10.89 4.77
N SER A 120 -7.03 -10.64 4.48
CA SER A 120 -8.11 -11.61 4.64
C SER A 120 -8.30 -12.53 3.42
N SER A 121 -7.30 -12.65 2.55
CA SER A 121 -7.31 -13.60 1.43
C SER A 121 -7.27 -15.04 1.95
N SER A 122 -7.96 -15.96 1.26
CA SER A 122 -8.11 -17.36 1.69
C SER A 122 -6.79 -18.12 1.87
N ILE A 123 -5.71 -17.69 1.20
CA ILE A 123 -4.37 -18.26 1.40
C ILE A 123 -3.84 -18.11 2.83
N PHE A 124 -4.41 -17.17 3.61
CA PHE A 124 -4.08 -16.93 5.01
C PHE A 124 -5.09 -17.54 6.00
N PHE A 125 -6.12 -18.25 5.52
CA PHE A 125 -7.06 -18.92 6.40
C PHE A 125 -6.38 -20.08 7.12
N THR A 126 -6.79 -20.32 8.37
CA THR A 126 -6.53 -21.59 9.05
C THR A 126 -7.24 -22.73 8.33
N ASP A 127 -6.81 -23.98 8.57
CA ASP A 127 -7.46 -25.14 7.97
C ASP A 127 -8.95 -25.20 8.34
N ASP A 128 -9.31 -24.90 9.60
CA ASP A 128 -10.70 -24.87 10.06
C ASP A 128 -11.54 -23.80 9.35
N GLU A 129 -10.99 -22.61 9.15
CA GLU A 129 -11.67 -21.53 8.40
C GLU A 129 -11.84 -21.87 6.92
N LEU A 130 -10.85 -22.52 6.32
CA LEU A 130 -10.93 -22.95 4.93
C LEU A 130 -11.95 -24.07 4.77
N GLU A 131 -12.05 -25.01 5.70
CA GLU A 131 -12.99 -26.14 5.65
C GLU A 131 -14.46 -25.71 5.64
N VAL A 132 -14.80 -24.55 6.20
CA VAL A 132 -16.13 -23.94 6.06
C VAL A 132 -16.50 -23.71 4.59
N CYS A 133 -15.51 -23.53 3.71
CA CYS A 133 -15.69 -23.35 2.27
C CYS A 133 -15.72 -24.67 1.48
N ALA A 134 -15.67 -25.84 2.12
CA ALA A 134 -15.60 -27.13 1.45
C ALA A 134 -16.72 -27.30 0.39
N GLY A 135 -16.34 -27.79 -0.78
CA GLY A 135 -17.25 -27.94 -1.93
C GLY A 135 -17.40 -26.67 -2.80
N ALA A 136 -16.91 -25.51 -2.36
CA ALA A 136 -16.83 -24.31 -3.19
C ALA A 136 -15.53 -24.27 -4.01
N SER A 137 -15.56 -23.55 -5.13
CA SER A 137 -14.36 -23.33 -5.96
C SER A 137 -13.23 -22.64 -5.21
N LEU A 138 -13.56 -21.72 -4.29
CA LEU A 138 -12.60 -21.03 -3.43
C LEU A 138 -11.73 -22.02 -2.64
N TYR A 139 -12.35 -23.06 -2.08
CA TYR A 139 -11.64 -24.09 -1.32
C TYR A 139 -10.62 -24.81 -2.20
N THR A 140 -11.07 -25.33 -3.35
CA THR A 140 -10.23 -26.07 -4.28
C THR A 140 -9.06 -25.23 -4.79
N ILE A 141 -9.31 -23.98 -5.18
CA ILE A 141 -8.26 -23.07 -5.66
C ILE A 141 -7.26 -22.75 -4.54
N THR A 142 -7.74 -22.49 -3.32
CA THR A 142 -6.86 -22.15 -2.19
C THR A 142 -5.96 -23.33 -1.81
N LYS A 143 -6.49 -24.56 -1.77
CA LYS A 143 -5.70 -25.78 -1.51
C LYS A 143 -4.67 -26.09 -2.60
N GLN A 144 -4.84 -25.59 -3.82
CA GLN A 144 -3.83 -25.71 -4.89
C GLN A 144 -2.68 -24.69 -4.77
N LEU A 145 -2.87 -23.64 -3.96
CA LEU A 145 -1.88 -22.59 -3.72
C LEU A 145 -1.05 -22.83 -2.45
N GLN A 146 -1.46 -23.76 -1.58
CA GLN A 146 -0.75 -24.21 -0.38
C GLN A 146 0.16 -25.40 -0.71
#